data_AF-A0A7V2TUI6-F1
#
_entry.id   AF-A0A7V2TUI6-F1
#
_cell.length_a   1.000
_cell.length_b   1.000
_cell.length_c   1.000
_cell.angle_alpha   90.00
_cell.angle_beta   90.00
_cell.angle_gamma   90.00
#
_symmetry.space_group_name_H-M   'P 1'
#
loop_
_entity.id
_entity.type
_entity.pdbx_description
1 polymer ?
#
loop_
_entity_poly.entity_id
_entity_poly.type
_entity_poly.pdbx_seq_one_letter_code
_entity_poly.pdbx_strand_id
1 'polypeptide(L)' 'MNARLLGIVVLLGLLVVLALQNYQPLTVRFFFWTFETSMVLVVLVSFLIGCLAGGLAIWVGGGKRKNSPRPPREGSEP' A
#
# COMPACT_ATOMS: atom_id res chain seq x y z
N MET A 1 5.28 -17.48 16.41
CA MET A 1 4.86 -16.92 15.11
C MET A 1 4.85 -15.40 15.23
N ASN A 2 5.59 -14.68 14.38
CA ASN A 2 5.76 -13.24 14.53
C ASN A 2 4.43 -12.53 14.25
N ALA A 3 4.01 -11.60 15.13
CA ALA A 3 2.70 -10.92 15.01
C ALA A 3 2.51 -10.25 13.63
N ARG A 4 3.60 -9.77 13.02
CA ARG A 4 3.61 -9.24 11.65
C ARG A 4 3.23 -10.29 10.61
N LEU A 5 3.79 -11.51 10.72
CA LEU A 5 3.49 -12.61 9.81
C LEU A 5 2.03 -13.07 9.97
N LEU A 6 1.55 -13.16 11.22
CA LEU A 6 0.17 -13.50 11.52
C LEU A 6 -0.79 -12.48 10.89
N GLY A 7 -0.52 -11.18 11.03
CA GLY A 7 -1.33 -10.12 10.43
C GLY A 7 -1.41 -10.21 8.90
N ILE A 8 -0.29 -10.51 8.23
CA ILE A 8 -0.25 -10.69 6.77
C ILE A 8 -1.09 -11.91 6.34
N VAL A 9 -0.95 -13.03 7.04
CA VAL A 9 -1.71 -14.26 6.73
C VAL A 9 -3.21 -14.04 6.89
N VAL A 10 -3.63 -13.39 7.98
CA VAL A 10 -5.04 -13.06 8.22
C VAL A 10 -5.59 -12.14 7.13
N LEU A 11 -4.85 -11.09 6.77
CA LEU A 11 -5.25 -10.15 5.71
C LEU A 11 -5.41 -10.86 4.37
N LEU A 12 -4.47 -11.73 4.00
CA LEU A 12 -4.54 -12.51 2.76
C LEU A 12 -5.74 -13.46 2.74
N GLY A 13 -5.99 -14.17 3.85
CA GLY A 13 -7.17 -15.03 3.97
C GLY A 13 -8.47 -14.25 3.79
N LEU A 14 -8.57 -13.06 4.38
CA LEU A 14 -9.74 -12.20 4.30
C LEU A 14 -9.98 -11.67 2.88
N LEU A 15 -8.91 -11.33 2.16
CA LEU A 15 -8.97 -10.95 0.74
C LEU A 15 -9.46 -12.10 -0.14
N VAL A 16 -9.04 -13.34 0.12
CA VAL A 16 -9.51 -14.52 -0.63
C VAL A 16 -10.99 -14.79 -0.37
N VAL A 17 -11.44 -14.70 0.89
CA VAL A 17 -12.86 -14.89 1.23
C VAL A 17 -13.72 -13.83 0.56
N LEU A 18 -13.30 -12.56 0.62
CA LEU A 18 -13.97 -11.48 -0.11
C LEU A 18 -14.00 -11.79 -1.62
N ALA A 19 -12.92 -12.33 -2.20
CA ALA A 19 -12.82 -12.72 -3.61
C ALA A 19 -13.88 -13.73 -4.03
N LEU A 20 -14.01 -14.79 -3.24
CA LEU A 20 -14.96 -15.86 -3.51
C LEU A 20 -16.41 -15.40 -3.30
N GLN A 21 -16.66 -14.53 -2.30
CA GLN A 21 -18.00 -14.01 -2.02
C GLN A 21 -18.49 -12.99 -3.05
N ASN A 22 -17.59 -12.19 -3.66
CA ASN A 22 -17.96 -11.24 -4.71
C ASN A 22 -17.63 -11.76 -6.12
N TYR A 23 -17.81 -13.08 -6.34
CA TYR A 23 -17.64 -13.72 -7.64
C TYR A 23 -18.72 -13.33 -8.68
N GLN A 24 -19.66 -12.44 -8.32
CA GLN A 24 -20.57 -11.85 -9.30
C GLN A 24 -19.75 -11.17 -10.42
N PRO A 25 -19.93 -11.57 -11.69
CA PRO A 25 -19.19 -11.01 -12.80
C PRO A 25 -19.53 -9.52 -12.93
N LEU A 26 -18.50 -8.68 -12.86
CA LEU A 26 -18.60 -7.24 -12.97
C LEU A 26 -17.96 -6.79 -14.28
N THR A 27 -18.75 -6.12 -15.11
CA THR A 27 -18.26 -5.56 -16.37
C THR A 27 -17.47 -4.30 -16.08
N VAL A 28 -16.17 -4.31 -16.38
CA VAL A 28 -15.30 -3.14 -16.27
C VAL A 28 -15.20 -2.48 -17.62
N ARG A 29 -15.55 -1.19 -17.71
CA ARG A 29 -15.34 -0.36 -18.90
C ARG A 29 -14.26 0.66 -18.60
N PHE A 30 -13.12 0.52 -19.27
CA PHE A 30 -11.98 1.40 -19.08
C PHE A 30 -11.55 1.97 -20.43
N PHE A 31 -11.87 3.24 -20.66
CA PHE A 31 -11.64 3.93 -21.93
C PHE A 31 -12.26 3.16 -23.12
N PHE A 32 -11.47 2.55 -24.01
CA PHE A 32 -11.96 1.72 -25.12
C PHE A 32 -12.01 0.22 -24.82
N TRP A 33 -11.64 -0.22 -23.62
CA TRP A 33 -11.62 -1.62 -23.22
C TRP A 33 -12.86 -1.99 -22.40
N THR A 34 -13.43 -3.16 -22.69
CA THR A 34 -14.51 -3.76 -21.91
C THR A 34 -14.15 -5.21 -21.65
N PHE A 35 -14.18 -5.62 -20.40
CA PHE A 35 -13.93 -6.99 -19.98
C PHE A 35 -14.74 -7.33 -18.73
N GLU A 36 -15.02 -8.61 -18.52
CA GLU A 36 -15.70 -9.11 -17.33
C GLU A 36 -14.68 -9.67 -16.35
N THR A 37 -14.79 -9.29 -15.08
CA THR A 37 -13.95 -9.81 -14.01
C THR A 37 -14.69 -9.73 -12.68
N SER A 38 -14.15 -10.29 -11.61
CA SER A 38 -14.76 -10.16 -10.28
C SER A 38 -14.42 -8.80 -9.65
N MET A 39 -15.36 -8.24 -8.89
CA MET A 39 -15.17 -6.97 -8.18
C MET A 39 -13.95 -7.00 -7.25
N VAL A 40 -13.65 -8.17 -6.67
CA VAL A 40 -12.49 -8.29 -5.78
C VAL A 40 -11.18 -8.26 -6.52
N LEU A 41 -11.06 -8.84 -7.71
CA LEU A 41 -9.85 -8.71 -8.51
C LEU A 41 -9.58 -7.23 -8.84
N VAL A 42 -10.63 -6.47 -9.16
CA VAL A 42 -10.51 -5.02 -9.41
C VAL A 42 -9.99 -4.28 -8.18
N VAL A 43 -10.57 -4.54 -7.00
CA VAL A 43 -10.16 -3.89 -5.75
C VAL A 43 -8.75 -4.31 -5.33
N LEU A 44 -8.42 -5.60 -5.42
CA LEU A 44 -7.10 -6.11 -5.07
C LEU A 44 -6.00 -5.53 -5.98
N VAL A 45 -6.21 -5.55 -7.29
CA VAL A 45 -5.24 -5.04 -8.26
C VAL A 45 -5.05 -3.53 -8.11
N SER A 46 -6.13 -2.77 -7.97
CA SER A 46 -6.04 -1.31 -7.75
C SER A 46 -5.31 -0.97 -6.44
N PHE A 47 -5.59 -1.71 -5.37
CA PHE A 47 -4.86 -1.56 -4.10
C PHE A 47 -3.37 -1.87 -4.26
N LEU A 48 -3.01 -2.99 -4.90
CA LEU A 48 -1.62 -3.37 -5.13
C LEU A 48 -0.87 -2.33 -5.97
N ILE A 49 -1.48 -1.81 -7.02
CA ILE A 49 -0.91 -0.73 -7.83
C ILE A 49 -0.66 0.51 -6.96
N GLY A 50 -1.61 0.90 -6.12
CA GLY A 50 -1.47 2.01 -5.19
C GLY A 50 -0.33 1.81 -4.19
N CYS A 51 -0.21 0.61 -3.59
CA CYS A 51 0.89 0.26 -2.70
C CYS A 51 2.25 0.30 -3.39
N LEU A 52 2.34 -0.24 -4.61
CA LEU A 52 3.57 -0.22 -5.41
C LEU A 52 3.97 1.21 -5.77
N ALA A 53 3.02 2.03 -6.22
CA ALA A 53 3.26 3.44 -6.54
C ALA A 53 3.72 4.24 -5.31
N GLY A 54 3.03 4.07 -4.17
CA GLY A 54 3.41 4.71 -2.91
C GLY A 54 4.77 4.25 -2.39
N GLY A 55 5.05 2.95 -2.45
CA GLY A 55 6.36 2.38 -2.09
C GLY A 55 7.48 2.92 -2.97
N LEU A 56 7.25 3.01 -4.28
CA LEU A 56 8.21 3.57 -5.23
C LEU A 56 8.43 5.07 -4.97
N ALA A 57 7.39 5.84 -4.67
CA ALA A 57 7.50 7.26 -4.33
C ALA A 57 8.36 7.49 -3.07
N ILE A 58 8.18 6.65 -2.04
CA ILE A 58 9.01 6.70 -0.82
C ILE A 58 10.45 6.31 -1.14
N TRP A 59 10.66 5.26 -1.93
CA TRP A 59 11.99 4.79 -2.32
C TRP A 59 12.78 5.86 -3.10
N VAL A 60 12.12 6.55 -4.03
CA VAL A 60 12.72 7.66 -4.79
C VAL A 60 12.89 8.92 -3.93
N GLY A 61 11.98 9.20 -2.99
CA GLY A 61 11.99 10.41 -2.16
C GLY A 61 12.80 10.35 -0.85
N GLY A 62 13.22 9.16 -0.41
CA GLY A 62 13.71 8.90 0.96
C GLY A 62 15.09 9.48 1.33
N GLY A 63 15.81 10.12 0.40
CA GLY A 63 17.17 10.62 0.63
C GLY A 63 17.29 11.97 1.35
N LYS A 64 16.21 12.73 1.54
CA LYS A 64 16.29 14.09 2.11
C LYS A 64 15.77 14.19 3.54
N ARG A 65 16.29 13.37 4.46
CA ARG A 65 16.26 13.76 5.88
C ARG A 65 17.30 14.85 6.08
N LYS A 66 16.86 16.11 6.04
CA LYS A 66 17.69 17.26 6.41
C LYS A 66 18.08 17.09 7.88
N ASN A 67 19.29 16.59 8.13
CA ASN A 67 19.97 16.76 9.40
C ASN A 67 20.22 18.26 9.55
N SER A 68 19.23 19.00 10.07
CA SER A 68 19.49 20.34 10.57
C SER A 68 20.43 20.19 11.76
N PRO A 69 21.65 20.75 11.72
CA PRO A 69 22.54 20.75 12.87
C PRO A 69 21.81 21.40 14.04
N ARG A 70 21.83 20.77 15.22
CA ARG A 70 21.32 21.41 16.43
C ARG A 70 22.12 22.71 16.63
N PRO A 71 21.47 23.86 16.90
CA PRO A 71 22.20 25.08 17.19
C PRO A 71 23.06 24.86 18.45
N PRO A 72 24.26 25.48 18.51
CA PRO A 72 25.14 25.40 19.67
C PRO A 72 24.40 25.76 20.95
N ARG A 73 24.63 25.02 22.04
CA ARG A 73 24.14 25.39 23.36
C ARG A 73 24.90 26.63 23.82
N GLU A 74 24.26 27.77 23.65
CA GLU A 74 24.65 29.02 24.28
C GLU A 74 24.33 28.90 25.78
N GLY A 75 25.37 28.76 26.60
CA GLY A 75 25.23 28.50 28.02
C GLY A 75 26.33 27.61 28.59
N SER A 76 27.58 28.02 28.42
CA SER A 76 28.66 27.66 29.35
C SER A 76 29.16 28.96 29.97
N GLU A 77 28.37 29.48 30.91
CA GLU A 77 28.85 30.48 31.86
C GLU A 77 29.73 29.77 32.91
N PRO A 78 30.94 30.25 33.18
CA PRO A 78 31.63 30.02 34.46
C PRO A 78 31.15 31.00 35.54
#